data_AF-A0A1K0FA48-F1
#
_entry.id   AF-A0A1K0FA48-F1
#
_cell.length_a   1.000
_cell.length_b   1.000
_cell.length_c   1.000
_cell.angle_alpha   90.00
_cell.angle_beta   90.00
_cell.angle_gamma   90.00
#
_symmetry.space_group_name_H-M   'P 1'
#
loop_
_entity.id
_entity.type
_entity.pdbx_description
1 polymer ?
#
loop_
_entity_poly.entity_id
_entity_poly.type
_entity_poly.pdbx_seq_one_letter_code
_entity_poly.pdbx_strand_id
1 'polypeptide(L)'
;MGVVPVTEALRRLSEDPGFWALLRAETGAAEDPEPAELRVSLPVTGGYGLVLDLDLVTGEQTLGLREPATSEPVQLGWAAPGRPWPAALRWHELELCARVIALEDPTLPHPGLVVALLGPFAPVTAEDDGTTVAAVREAAYRSLRRDVPPPAPTGPEQTPLPLFADADWWPRPPAPSPQVLDEAAIAAYTLPAPAHLQVRGGARFPHEGLSELVRRAAGRLSRLPEEQWYAGVRPLARNMADTGDLRPVGTLLGKLTEAGCDHPTVLDALSEPLVPLEACWMVETLAGVAPGTLVRHHV
;
A
#
# COMPACT_ATOMS: atom_id res chain seq x y z
N MET A 1 -0.82 17.51 -16.38
CA MET A 1 -2.06 16.73 -16.15
C MET A 1 -2.22 16.65 -14.65
N GLY A 2 -3.36 17.10 -14.11
CA GLY A 2 -3.60 17.02 -12.67
C GLY A 2 -3.64 15.57 -12.23
N VAL A 3 -2.91 15.25 -11.15
CA VAL A 3 -3.07 14.00 -10.41
C VAL A 3 -4.53 13.98 -9.93
N VAL A 4 -5.29 12.96 -10.30
CA VAL A 4 -6.62 12.76 -9.74
C VAL A 4 -6.37 12.10 -8.39
N PRO A 5 -6.62 12.78 -7.26
CA PRO A 5 -6.39 12.19 -5.94
C PRO A 5 -7.27 10.96 -5.77
N VAL A 6 -6.88 10.09 -4.83
CA VAL A 6 -7.72 8.99 -4.35
C VAL A 6 -9.15 9.47 -4.17
N THR A 7 -10.11 8.73 -4.73
CA THR A 7 -11.51 9.09 -4.58
C THR A 7 -11.87 9.06 -3.10
N GLU A 8 -12.57 10.09 -2.62
CA GLU A 8 -13.05 10.16 -1.24
C GLU A 8 -13.79 8.87 -0.82
N ALA A 9 -14.49 8.26 -1.77
CA ALA A 9 -15.14 6.96 -1.61
C ALA A 9 -14.15 5.84 -1.26
N LEU A 10 -13.05 5.70 -2.00
CA LEU A 10 -12.03 4.69 -1.69
C LEU A 10 -11.39 4.95 -0.34
N ARG A 11 -11.10 6.21 0.02
CA ARG A 11 -10.54 6.53 1.34
C ARG A 11 -11.47 6.07 2.46
N ARG A 12 -12.77 6.41 2.39
CA ARG A 12 -13.75 5.98 3.39
C ARG A 12 -13.90 4.46 3.46
N LEU A 13 -13.97 3.79 2.31
CA LEU A 13 -14.08 2.33 2.26
C LEU A 13 -12.83 1.66 2.83
N SER A 14 -11.64 2.20 2.57
CA SER A 14 -10.40 1.67 3.12
C SER A 14 -10.32 1.76 4.65
N GLU A 15 -11.14 2.61 5.28
CA GLU A 15 -11.27 2.75 6.74
C GLU A 15 -12.36 1.84 7.34
N ASP A 16 -13.13 1.13 6.52
CA ASP A 16 -14.20 0.23 6.97
C ASP A 16 -13.68 -1.23 7.07
N PRO A 17 -13.68 -1.85 8.27
CA PRO A 17 -13.37 -3.28 8.40
C PRO A 17 -14.24 -4.19 7.52
N GLY A 18 -15.51 -3.81 7.29
CA GLY A 18 -16.46 -4.55 6.47
C GLY A 18 -16.06 -4.61 5.00
N PHE A 19 -15.47 -3.53 4.46
CA PHE A 19 -14.91 -3.51 3.11
C PHE A 19 -13.83 -4.58 2.95
N TRP A 20 -12.90 -4.66 3.90
CA TRP A 20 -11.82 -5.64 3.86
C TRP A 20 -12.34 -7.08 4.03
N ALA A 21 -13.27 -7.30 4.97
CA ALA A 21 -13.91 -8.60 5.16
C ALA A 21 -14.67 -9.09 3.92
N LEU A 22 -15.33 -8.18 3.19
CA LEU A 22 -16.00 -8.48 1.91
C LEU A 22 -15.00 -8.98 0.86
N LEU A 23 -13.86 -8.29 0.68
CA LEU A 23 -12.86 -8.71 -0.31
C LEU A 23 -12.29 -10.12 -0.03
N ARG A 24 -12.37 -10.60 1.23
CA ARG A 24 -11.97 -11.96 1.62
C ARG A 24 -13.08 -13.00 1.55
N ALA A 25 -14.31 -12.63 1.26
CA ALA A 25 -15.48 -13.49 1.41
C ALA A 25 -15.69 -13.99 2.86
N GLU A 26 -15.22 -13.24 3.87
CA GLU A 26 -15.47 -13.59 5.28
C GLU A 26 -16.87 -13.19 5.72
N THR A 27 -17.35 -12.09 5.17
CA THR A 27 -18.73 -11.63 5.26
C THR A 27 -19.43 -11.88 3.93
N GLY A 28 -20.72 -12.22 3.98
CA GLY A 28 -21.55 -12.26 2.78
C GLY A 28 -21.68 -10.87 2.14
N ALA A 29 -22.19 -10.83 0.92
CA ALA A 29 -22.58 -9.61 0.21
C ALA A 29 -23.36 -8.66 1.15
N ALA A 30 -23.01 -7.38 1.15
CA ALA A 30 -23.82 -6.38 1.83
C ALA A 30 -25.19 -6.26 1.13
N GLU A 31 -26.27 -6.07 1.90
CA GLU A 31 -27.57 -5.73 1.32
C GLU A 31 -27.51 -4.27 0.84
N ASP A 32 -27.49 -4.07 -0.48
CA ASP A 32 -27.55 -2.77 -1.17
C ASP A 32 -26.42 -1.77 -0.81
N PRO A 33 -25.14 -2.07 -1.13
CA PRO A 33 -24.04 -1.16 -0.89
C PRO A 33 -24.14 0.09 -1.78
N GLU A 34 -24.00 1.28 -1.19
CA GLU A 34 -23.85 2.53 -1.93
C GLU A 34 -22.40 3.04 -1.82
N PRO A 35 -21.61 3.07 -2.93
CA PRO A 35 -21.96 2.61 -4.28
C PRO A 35 -21.88 1.08 -4.44
N ALA A 36 -22.57 0.53 -5.44
CA ALA A 36 -22.50 -0.89 -5.77
C ALA A 36 -21.20 -1.29 -6.48
N GLU A 37 -20.61 -0.36 -7.22
CA GLU A 37 -19.34 -0.55 -7.93
C GLU A 37 -18.40 0.63 -7.65
N LEU A 38 -17.11 0.33 -7.51
CA LEU A 38 -16.06 1.33 -7.34
C LEU A 38 -14.93 1.09 -8.34
N ARG A 39 -14.69 2.08 -9.20
CA ARG A 39 -13.52 2.12 -10.10
C ARG A 39 -12.40 2.94 -9.48
N VAL A 40 -11.28 2.30 -9.20
CA VAL A 40 -10.05 2.92 -8.70
C VAL A 40 -9.06 3.08 -9.86
N SER A 41 -8.66 4.32 -10.11
CA SER A 41 -7.66 4.66 -11.12
C SER A 41 -6.32 4.93 -10.47
N LEU A 42 -5.28 4.20 -10.88
CA LEU A 42 -3.92 4.32 -10.35
C LEU A 42 -2.96 4.70 -11.49
N PRO A 43 -2.83 6.00 -11.82
CA PRO A 43 -1.84 6.46 -12.79
C PRO A 43 -0.43 6.06 -12.33
N VAL A 44 0.38 5.49 -13.23
CA VAL A 44 1.76 5.11 -12.90
C VAL A 44 2.72 6.07 -13.60
N THR A 45 2.85 6.01 -14.91
CA THR A 45 3.78 6.89 -15.63
C THR A 45 3.50 6.95 -17.13
N GLY A 46 3.83 8.07 -17.77
CA GLY A 46 3.82 8.21 -19.23
C GLY A 46 2.47 7.91 -19.88
N GLY A 47 1.36 8.19 -19.18
CA GLY A 47 -0.01 7.91 -19.62
C GLY A 47 -0.51 6.50 -19.32
N TYR A 48 0.35 5.60 -18.84
CA TYR A 48 -0.06 4.27 -18.38
C TYR A 48 -0.60 4.33 -16.94
N GLY A 49 -1.52 3.43 -16.63
CA GLY A 49 -2.05 3.24 -15.29
C GLY A 49 -2.64 1.86 -15.07
N LEU A 50 -2.83 1.51 -13.80
CA LEU A 50 -3.61 0.34 -13.39
C LEU A 50 -5.04 0.80 -13.04
N VAL A 51 -6.03 -0.03 -13.36
CA VAL A 51 -7.43 0.24 -13.05
C VAL A 51 -7.98 -0.96 -12.30
N LEU A 52 -8.50 -0.73 -11.10
CA LEU A 52 -9.14 -1.75 -10.30
C LEU A 52 -10.63 -1.45 -10.24
N ASP A 53 -11.43 -2.33 -10.82
CA ASP A 53 -12.88 -2.31 -10.72
C ASP A 53 -13.31 -3.27 -9.61
N LEU A 54 -14.00 -2.73 -8.61
CA LEU A 54 -14.50 -3.45 -7.44
C LEU A 54 -16.02 -3.52 -7.52
N ASP A 55 -16.58 -4.72 -7.54
CA ASP A 55 -18.00 -4.95 -7.29
C ASP A 55 -18.18 -5.09 -5.77
N LEU A 56 -18.83 -4.12 -5.15
CA LEU A 56 -19.05 -4.07 -3.70
C LEU A 56 -20.26 -4.90 -3.26
N VAL A 57 -21.08 -5.38 -4.20
CA VAL A 57 -22.16 -6.34 -3.94
C VAL A 57 -21.56 -7.73 -3.84
N THR A 58 -20.78 -8.14 -4.83
CA THR A 58 -20.24 -9.50 -4.88
C THR A 58 -18.90 -9.63 -4.17
N GLY A 59 -18.09 -8.56 -4.11
CA GLY A 59 -16.69 -8.56 -3.69
C GLY A 59 -15.71 -8.93 -4.81
N GLU A 60 -16.18 -9.06 -6.05
CA GLU A 60 -15.34 -9.35 -7.21
C GLU A 60 -14.44 -8.17 -7.57
N GLN A 61 -13.25 -8.51 -8.08
CA GLN A 61 -12.22 -7.53 -8.42
C GLN A 61 -11.69 -7.79 -9.83
N THR A 62 -11.67 -6.75 -10.66
CA THR A 62 -11.07 -6.81 -12.00
C THR A 62 -9.91 -5.82 -12.09
N LEU A 63 -8.72 -6.33 -12.41
CA LEU A 63 -7.56 -5.49 -12.70
C LEU A 63 -7.41 -5.32 -14.21
N GLY A 64 -7.26 -4.08 -14.64
CA GLY A 64 -6.97 -3.70 -16.02
C GLY A 64 -5.76 -2.79 -16.15
N LEU A 65 -5.17 -2.82 -17.34
CA LEU A 65 -4.10 -1.93 -17.79
C LEU A 65 -4.72 -0.82 -18.64
N ARG A 66 -4.50 0.43 -18.25
CA ARG A 66 -4.79 1.58 -19.10
C ARG A 66 -3.55 1.96 -19.88
N GLU A 67 -3.67 1.95 -21.21
CA GLU A 67 -2.61 2.41 -22.10
C GLU A 67 -2.78 3.89 -22.45
N PRO A 68 -1.71 4.59 -22.88
CA PRO A 68 -1.80 5.99 -23.29
C PRO A 68 -2.85 6.18 -24.40
N ALA A 69 -3.65 7.24 -24.28
CA ALA A 69 -4.72 7.58 -25.21
C ALA A 69 -5.88 6.57 -25.31
N THR A 70 -5.94 5.55 -24.44
CA THR A 70 -7.09 4.65 -24.31
C THR A 70 -7.94 5.06 -23.10
N SER A 71 -9.26 5.09 -23.28
CA SER A 71 -10.20 5.34 -22.18
C SER A 71 -10.61 4.07 -21.45
N GLU A 72 -10.64 2.94 -22.17
CA GLU A 72 -11.02 1.63 -21.62
C GLU A 72 -9.78 0.81 -21.25
N PRO A 73 -9.68 0.33 -20.00
CA PRO A 73 -8.58 -0.51 -19.60
C PRO A 73 -8.69 -1.91 -20.22
N VAL A 74 -7.57 -2.47 -20.66
CA VAL A 74 -7.46 -3.85 -21.12
C VAL A 74 -7.30 -4.75 -19.90
N GLN A 75 -8.20 -5.74 -19.73
CA GLN A 75 -8.19 -6.62 -18.57
C GLN A 75 -6.87 -7.41 -18.44
N LEU A 76 -6.27 -7.34 -17.26
CA LEU A 76 -5.11 -8.14 -16.85
C LEU A 76 -5.54 -9.40 -16.09
N GLY A 77 -6.56 -9.30 -15.25
CA GLY A 77 -7.04 -10.42 -14.44
C GLY A 77 -8.34 -10.11 -13.73
N TRP A 78 -8.98 -11.16 -13.24
CA TRP A 78 -10.16 -11.09 -12.39
C TRP A 78 -9.96 -12.01 -11.19
N ALA A 79 -10.42 -11.57 -10.02
CA ALA A 79 -10.37 -12.29 -8.76
C ALA A 79 -11.77 -12.31 -8.15
N ALA A 80 -12.26 -13.50 -7.78
CA ALA A 80 -13.48 -13.61 -6.98
C ALA A 80 -13.15 -13.30 -5.50
N PRO A 81 -14.18 -13.03 -4.69
CA PRO A 81 -14.02 -12.87 -3.25
C PRO A 81 -13.30 -14.09 -2.65
N GLY A 82 -12.20 -13.85 -1.94
CA GLY A 82 -11.45 -14.90 -1.24
C GLY A 82 -10.81 -16.01 -2.11
N ARG A 83 -11.02 -16.08 -3.44
CA ARG A 83 -10.53 -17.15 -4.33
C ARG A 83 -10.55 -16.75 -5.83
N PRO A 84 -9.84 -17.51 -6.68
CA PRO A 84 -8.38 -17.61 -6.73
C PRO A 84 -7.70 -16.31 -7.17
N TRP A 85 -6.40 -16.22 -6.88
CA TRP A 85 -5.56 -15.07 -7.17
C TRP A 85 -5.05 -15.17 -8.62
N PRO A 86 -5.46 -14.28 -9.54
CA PRO A 86 -4.95 -14.28 -10.90
C PRO A 86 -3.47 -13.88 -10.88
N ALA A 87 -2.60 -14.69 -11.47
CA ALA A 87 -1.19 -14.34 -11.65
C ALA A 87 -1.02 -13.30 -12.77
N ALA A 88 -1.67 -12.15 -12.63
CA ALA A 88 -1.72 -11.07 -13.61
C ALA A 88 -0.44 -10.25 -13.59
N LEU A 89 0.05 -9.93 -12.40
CA LEU A 89 1.31 -9.23 -12.15
C LEU A 89 2.33 -10.18 -11.53
N ARG A 90 3.61 -9.92 -11.79
CA ARG A 90 4.70 -10.43 -10.95
C ARG A 90 4.85 -9.51 -9.74
N TRP A 91 5.37 -10.03 -8.62
CA TRP A 91 5.52 -9.23 -7.41
C TRP A 91 6.33 -7.94 -7.64
N HIS A 92 7.48 -8.03 -8.29
CA HIS A 92 8.30 -6.85 -8.60
C HIS A 92 7.59 -5.84 -9.52
N GLU A 93 6.66 -6.28 -10.39
CA GLU A 93 5.91 -5.36 -11.26
C GLU A 93 4.91 -4.53 -10.44
N LEU A 94 4.21 -5.17 -9.50
CA LEU A 94 3.34 -4.49 -8.53
C LEU A 94 4.15 -3.50 -7.69
N GLU A 95 5.27 -3.95 -7.16
CA GLU A 95 6.10 -3.18 -6.24
C GLU A 95 6.70 -1.93 -6.89
N LEU A 96 7.20 -2.06 -8.13
CA LEU A 96 7.63 -0.93 -8.96
C LEU A 96 6.50 0.07 -9.22
N CYS A 97 5.32 -0.42 -9.60
CA CYS A 97 4.17 0.46 -9.86
C CYS A 97 3.75 1.20 -8.59
N ALA A 98 3.68 0.51 -7.44
CA ALA A 98 3.29 1.11 -6.17
C ALA A 98 4.25 2.21 -5.70
N ARG A 99 5.57 2.01 -5.84
CA ARG A 99 6.57 3.05 -5.54
C ARG A 99 6.40 4.28 -6.42
N VAL A 100 6.17 4.09 -7.72
CA VAL A 100 5.94 5.22 -8.64
C VAL A 100 4.64 5.93 -8.30
N ILE A 101 3.55 5.20 -8.03
CA ILE A 101 2.28 5.80 -7.61
C ILE A 101 2.46 6.65 -6.35
N ALA A 102 3.19 6.15 -5.35
CA ALA A 102 3.45 6.91 -4.12
C ALA A 102 4.23 8.21 -4.37
N LEU A 103 5.17 8.22 -5.32
CA LEU A 103 5.89 9.45 -5.71
C LEU A 103 4.97 10.45 -6.41
N GLU A 104 4.06 9.99 -7.26
CA GLU A 104 3.18 10.87 -8.03
C GLU A 104 1.92 11.30 -7.25
N ASP A 105 1.47 10.50 -6.27
CA ASP A 105 0.35 10.77 -5.38
C ASP A 105 0.73 10.50 -3.91
N PRO A 106 1.06 11.56 -3.13
CA PRO A 106 1.42 11.44 -1.72
C PRO A 106 0.31 10.90 -0.82
N THR A 107 -0.94 10.88 -1.30
CA THR A 107 -2.06 10.30 -0.55
C THR A 107 -2.07 8.77 -0.59
N LEU A 108 -1.17 8.17 -1.39
CA LEU A 108 -0.99 6.73 -1.54
C LEU A 108 0.44 6.31 -1.15
N PRO A 109 0.80 6.34 0.14
CA PRO A 109 2.13 5.94 0.60
C PRO A 109 2.44 4.47 0.28
N HIS A 110 3.73 4.16 0.21
CA HIS A 110 4.24 2.82 -0.02
C HIS A 110 5.15 2.38 1.14
N PRO A 111 5.04 1.13 1.63
CA PRO A 111 3.94 0.19 1.40
C PRO A 111 2.61 0.69 1.97
N GLY A 112 1.51 0.45 1.28
CA GLY A 112 0.19 0.95 1.70
C GLY A 112 -0.96 0.47 0.82
N LEU A 113 -2.00 1.30 0.71
CA LEU A 113 -3.28 0.93 0.09
C LEU A 113 -3.15 0.27 -1.28
N VAL A 114 -2.23 0.75 -2.13
CA VAL A 114 -1.99 0.17 -3.46
C VAL A 114 -1.55 -1.29 -3.37
N VAL A 115 -0.62 -1.61 -2.47
CA VAL A 115 -0.14 -2.99 -2.27
C VAL A 115 -1.24 -3.85 -1.65
N ALA A 116 -2.01 -3.31 -0.71
CA ALA A 116 -3.11 -4.01 -0.06
C ALA A 116 -4.24 -4.39 -1.04
N LEU A 117 -4.58 -3.49 -1.97
CA LEU A 117 -5.63 -3.72 -2.99
C LEU A 117 -5.16 -4.62 -4.13
N LEU A 118 -3.91 -4.46 -4.60
CA LEU A 118 -3.42 -5.16 -5.78
C LEU A 118 -2.66 -6.46 -5.46
N GLY A 119 -2.36 -6.72 -4.19
CA GLY A 119 -1.70 -7.95 -3.72
C GLY A 119 -2.32 -9.25 -4.25
N PRO A 120 -3.66 -9.39 -4.34
CA PRO A 120 -4.32 -10.55 -4.94
C PRO A 120 -3.95 -10.83 -6.40
N PHE A 121 -3.50 -9.82 -7.16
CA PHE A 121 -3.12 -9.94 -8.57
C PHE A 121 -1.63 -10.26 -8.77
N ALA A 122 -0.84 -10.27 -7.68
CA ALA A 122 0.60 -10.53 -7.67
C ALA A 122 0.94 -11.65 -6.69
N PRO A 123 0.50 -12.91 -6.93
CA PRO A 123 0.82 -14.04 -6.07
C PRO A 123 2.33 -14.30 -6.02
N VAL A 124 2.81 -14.75 -4.86
CA VAL A 124 4.22 -15.11 -4.64
C VAL A 124 4.57 -16.32 -5.48
N THR A 125 5.69 -16.24 -6.21
CA THR A 125 6.24 -17.32 -7.02
C THR A 125 7.52 -17.86 -6.39
N ALA A 126 8.06 -18.95 -6.95
CA ALA A 126 9.33 -19.53 -6.47
C ALA A 126 10.56 -18.63 -6.75
N GLU A 127 10.43 -17.62 -7.60
CA GLU A 127 11.48 -16.64 -7.89
C GLU A 127 11.51 -15.50 -6.85
N ASP A 128 10.44 -15.36 -6.07
CA ASP A 128 10.29 -14.28 -5.11
C ASP A 128 10.83 -14.67 -3.73
N ASP A 129 11.39 -13.67 -3.03
CA ASP A 129 11.73 -13.80 -1.62
C ASP A 129 10.45 -13.67 -0.78
N GLY A 130 9.85 -14.82 -0.46
CA GLY A 130 8.57 -14.88 0.25
C GLY A 130 8.56 -14.15 1.59
N THR A 131 9.68 -14.08 2.31
CA THR A 131 9.79 -13.34 3.57
C THR A 131 9.71 -11.84 3.33
N THR A 132 10.46 -11.33 2.35
CA THR A 132 10.39 -9.91 1.95
C THR A 132 9.00 -9.54 1.45
N VAL A 133 8.37 -10.40 0.62
CA VAL A 133 7.00 -10.14 0.13
C VAL A 133 5.99 -10.08 1.29
N ALA A 134 6.07 -11.03 2.22
CA ALA A 134 5.20 -11.08 3.39
C ALA A 134 5.35 -9.79 4.22
N ALA A 135 6.58 -9.38 4.52
CA ALA A 135 6.84 -8.17 5.29
C ALA A 135 6.30 -6.89 4.61
N VAL A 136 6.43 -6.77 3.28
CA VAL A 136 5.89 -5.62 2.53
C VAL A 136 4.37 -5.61 2.55
N ARG A 137 3.71 -6.78 2.42
CA ARG A 137 2.25 -6.89 2.55
C ARG A 137 1.79 -6.54 3.96
N GLU A 138 2.44 -7.09 4.96
CA GLU A 138 2.16 -6.84 6.37
C GLU A 138 2.28 -5.34 6.69
N ALA A 139 3.36 -4.70 6.23
CA ALA A 139 3.57 -3.27 6.32
C ALA A 139 2.47 -2.48 5.60
N ALA A 140 2.05 -2.93 4.41
CA ALA A 140 0.98 -2.28 3.66
C ALA A 140 -0.38 -2.33 4.38
N TYR A 141 -0.72 -3.43 5.06
CA TYR A 141 -1.95 -3.49 5.86
C TYR A 141 -1.81 -2.73 7.19
N ARG A 142 -0.61 -2.70 7.78
CA ARG A 142 -0.35 -1.91 8.99
C ARG A 142 -0.41 -0.41 8.74
N SER A 143 0.06 0.09 7.59
CA SER A 143 -0.05 1.52 7.26
C SER A 143 -1.48 1.98 7.02
N LEU A 144 -2.44 1.06 6.86
CA LEU A 144 -3.88 1.40 6.82
C LEU A 144 -4.47 1.60 8.22
N ARG A 145 -3.75 1.24 9.29
CA ARG A 145 -4.21 1.49 10.65
C ARG A 145 -4.08 2.98 10.94
N ARG A 146 -5.16 3.53 11.47
CA ARG A 146 -5.08 4.77 12.23
C ARG A 146 -4.74 4.45 13.68
N ASP A 147 -3.94 5.33 14.28
CA ASP A 147 -3.89 5.42 15.73
C ASP A 147 -5.30 5.74 16.22
N VAL A 148 -5.90 4.80 16.94
CA VAL A 148 -7.14 5.03 17.67
C VAL A 148 -6.70 5.76 18.95
N PRO A 149 -7.11 7.03 19.16
CA PRO A 149 -6.82 7.69 20.42
C PRO A 149 -7.35 6.83 21.56
N PRO A 150 -6.59 6.64 22.65
CA PRO A 150 -7.10 5.89 23.80
C PRO A 150 -8.43 6.51 24.23
N PRO A 151 -9.46 5.70 24.52
CA PRO A 151 -10.75 6.22 24.94
C PRO A 151 -10.52 7.15 26.12
N ALA A 152 -11.16 8.33 26.11
CA ALA A 152 -11.07 9.25 27.22
C ALA A 152 -11.44 8.51 28.52
N PRO A 153 -10.66 8.70 29.61
CA PRO A 153 -10.92 8.00 30.86
C PRO A 153 -12.35 8.29 31.29
N THR A 154 -13.17 7.24 31.32
CA THR A 154 -14.58 7.28 31.68
C THR A 154 -14.64 6.81 33.12
N GLY A 155 -14.66 7.77 34.03
CA GLY A 155 -14.63 7.54 35.47
C GLY A 155 -14.73 8.86 36.20
N PRO A 156 -14.96 8.83 37.52
CA PRO A 156 -15.07 10.05 38.28
C PRO A 156 -13.72 10.76 38.34
N GLU A 157 -13.71 12.07 38.08
CA GLU A 157 -12.52 12.91 38.23
C GLU A 157 -12.04 13.01 39.70
N GLN A 158 -12.84 12.51 40.65
CA GLN A 158 -12.60 12.51 42.08
C GLN A 158 -12.94 11.14 42.68
N THR A 159 -12.41 10.81 43.85
CA THR A 159 -12.78 9.55 44.54
C THR A 159 -14.29 9.50 44.78
N PRO A 160 -15.02 8.53 44.21
CA PRO A 160 -16.47 8.49 44.33
C PRO A 160 -16.88 8.14 45.76
N LEU A 161 -18.01 8.67 46.21
CA LEU A 161 -18.62 8.25 47.48
C LEU A 161 -18.95 6.75 47.41
N PRO A 162 -18.98 6.03 48.55
CA PRO A 162 -19.20 4.58 48.56
C PRO A 162 -20.45 4.10 47.82
N LEU A 163 -21.48 4.94 47.71
CA LEU A 163 -22.71 4.65 46.98
C LEU A 163 -22.53 4.64 45.45
N PHE A 164 -21.53 5.34 44.92
CA PHE A 164 -21.21 5.48 43.49
C PHE A 164 -19.90 4.75 43.12
N ALA A 165 -19.44 3.84 43.99
CA ALA A 165 -18.23 3.05 43.74
C ALA A 165 -18.44 1.96 42.67
N ASP A 166 -19.70 1.62 42.35
CA ASP A 166 -20.03 0.65 41.32
C ASP A 166 -19.78 1.24 39.92
N ALA A 167 -19.19 0.43 39.03
CA ALA A 167 -18.88 0.79 37.64
C ALA A 167 -20.15 1.09 36.83
N ASP A 168 -21.29 0.50 37.20
CA ASP A 168 -22.58 0.70 36.53
C ASP A 168 -23.17 2.12 36.72
N TRP A 169 -22.65 2.90 37.68
CA TRP A 169 -23.01 4.33 37.84
C TRP A 169 -22.33 5.25 36.83
N TRP A 170 -21.30 4.76 36.13
CA TRP A 170 -20.49 5.56 35.22
C TRP A 170 -20.83 5.20 33.77
N PRO A 171 -20.81 6.18 32.85
CA PRO A 171 -20.96 5.88 31.43
C PRO A 171 -19.93 4.82 31.03
N ARG A 172 -20.40 3.74 30.38
CA ARG A 172 -19.48 2.77 29.80
C ARG A 172 -18.54 3.53 28.85
N PRO A 173 -17.22 3.25 28.90
CA PRO A 173 -16.31 3.82 27.93
C PRO A 173 -16.88 3.59 26.54
N PRO A 174 -16.84 4.60 25.64
CA PRO A 174 -17.05 4.29 24.24
C PRO A 174 -16.10 3.16 23.88
N ALA A 175 -16.63 2.10 23.26
CA ALA A 175 -15.78 1.04 22.75
C ALA A 175 -14.72 1.71 21.87
N PRO A 176 -13.42 1.35 22.02
CA PRO A 176 -12.42 1.88 21.11
C PRO A 176 -12.92 1.63 19.68
N SER A 177 -12.81 2.65 18.81
CA SER A 177 -13.10 2.41 17.39
C SER A 177 -12.27 1.21 16.98
N PRO A 178 -12.89 0.16 16.40
CA PRO A 178 -12.12 -1.01 15.99
C PRO A 178 -11.03 -0.51 15.06
N GLN A 179 -9.79 -0.98 15.26
CA GLN A 179 -8.78 -0.84 14.23
C GLN A 179 -9.38 -1.39 12.94
N VAL A 180 -9.16 -0.69 11.83
CA VAL A 180 -9.64 -1.13 10.51
C VAL A 180 -9.28 -2.60 10.27
N LEU A 181 -8.06 -2.98 10.66
CA LEU A 181 -7.52 -4.33 10.60
C LEU A 181 -6.78 -4.67 11.90
N ASP A 182 -7.22 -5.70 12.62
CA ASP A 182 -6.50 -6.25 13.79
C ASP A 182 -5.30 -7.14 13.37
N GLU A 183 -4.47 -7.58 14.32
CA GLU A 183 -3.29 -8.42 13.99
C GLU A 183 -3.67 -9.77 13.37
N ALA A 184 -4.80 -10.35 13.77
CA ALA A 184 -5.25 -11.62 13.21
C ALA A 184 -5.67 -11.45 11.74
N ALA A 185 -6.36 -10.36 11.41
CA ALA A 185 -6.72 -10.00 10.07
C ALA A 185 -5.49 -9.76 9.20
N ILE A 186 -4.50 -8.99 9.68
CA ILE A 186 -3.24 -8.75 8.96
C ILE A 186 -2.48 -10.05 8.69
N ALA A 187 -2.37 -10.92 9.69
CA ALA A 187 -1.74 -12.22 9.52
C ALA A 187 -2.44 -13.04 8.42
N ALA A 188 -3.78 -13.07 8.43
CA ALA A 188 -4.56 -13.75 7.40
C ALA A 188 -4.37 -13.13 5.99
N TYR A 189 -4.27 -11.81 5.88
CA TYR A 189 -3.99 -11.13 4.59
C TYR A 189 -2.60 -11.38 4.05
N THR A 190 -1.64 -11.63 4.93
CA THR A 190 -0.23 -11.76 4.57
C THR A 190 0.12 -13.19 4.16
N LEU A 191 -0.74 -14.16 4.47
CA LEU A 191 -0.52 -15.56 4.12
C LEU A 191 -0.28 -15.73 2.60
N PRO A 192 0.74 -16.51 2.19
CA PRO A 192 0.96 -16.82 0.80
C PRO A 192 -0.25 -17.57 0.23
N ALA A 193 -0.86 -17.01 -0.81
CA ALA A 193 -1.88 -17.72 -1.58
C ALA A 193 -1.25 -18.28 -2.86
N PRO A 194 -1.47 -19.56 -3.17
CA PRO A 194 -0.97 -20.14 -4.42
C PRO A 194 -1.66 -19.49 -5.62
N ALA A 195 -0.87 -19.24 -6.67
CA ALA A 195 -1.39 -18.83 -7.96
C ALA A 195 -2.21 -19.98 -8.57
N HIS A 196 -3.52 -19.82 -8.64
CA HIS A 196 -4.42 -20.84 -9.19
C HIS A 196 -4.88 -20.53 -10.63
N LEU A 197 -4.77 -19.28 -11.09
CA LEU A 197 -5.15 -18.88 -12.44
C LEU A 197 -3.97 -18.19 -13.17
N GLN A 198 -3.38 -18.89 -14.14
CA GLN A 198 -2.29 -18.37 -14.98
C GLN A 198 -2.84 -17.56 -16.16
N VAL A 199 -3.24 -16.32 -15.91
CA VAL A 199 -3.84 -15.44 -16.93
C VAL A 199 -2.84 -14.96 -17.98
N ARG A 200 -1.55 -14.89 -17.63
CA ARG A 200 -0.46 -14.46 -18.53
C ARG A 200 -0.18 -15.43 -19.68
N GLY A 201 -0.68 -16.66 -19.63
CA GLY A 201 -0.56 -17.59 -20.76
C GLY A 201 -1.59 -17.32 -21.87
N GLY A 202 -2.57 -16.46 -21.63
CA GLY A 202 -3.66 -16.18 -22.56
C GLY A 202 -3.23 -15.30 -23.73
N ALA A 203 -3.64 -15.64 -24.96
CA ALA A 203 -3.31 -14.87 -26.16
C ALA A 203 -3.86 -13.43 -26.17
N ARG A 204 -4.82 -13.11 -25.29
CA ARG A 204 -5.39 -11.76 -25.12
C ARG A 204 -4.71 -10.94 -24.03
N PHE A 205 -3.73 -11.52 -23.32
CA PHE A 205 -3.03 -10.82 -22.26
C PHE A 205 -2.12 -9.71 -22.85
N PRO A 206 -2.20 -8.45 -22.37
CA PRO A 206 -1.50 -7.32 -22.98
C PRO A 206 -0.02 -7.27 -22.57
N HIS A 207 0.78 -8.24 -23.05
CA HIS A 207 2.19 -8.38 -22.69
C HIS A 207 3.03 -7.14 -23.04
N GLU A 208 2.82 -6.57 -24.22
CA GLU A 208 3.59 -5.41 -24.70
C GLU A 208 3.30 -4.17 -23.86
N GLY A 209 2.02 -3.86 -23.64
CA GLY A 209 1.60 -2.73 -22.81
C GLY A 209 2.11 -2.84 -21.37
N LEU A 210 1.99 -4.02 -20.75
CA LEU A 210 2.50 -4.25 -19.40
C LEU A 210 4.03 -4.12 -19.33
N SER A 211 4.75 -4.69 -20.31
CA SER A 211 6.21 -4.60 -20.36
C SER A 211 6.69 -3.15 -20.52
N GLU A 212 5.98 -2.36 -21.34
CA GLU A 212 6.28 -0.94 -21.54
C GLU A 212 5.98 -0.12 -20.28
N LEU A 213 4.87 -0.38 -19.59
CA LEU A 213 4.57 0.22 -18.28
C LEU A 213 5.71 -0.06 -17.29
N VAL A 214 6.10 -1.33 -17.12
CA VAL A 214 7.17 -1.74 -16.18
C VAL A 214 8.49 -1.07 -16.52
N ARG A 215 8.87 -1.05 -17.81
CA ARG A 215 10.10 -0.40 -18.28
C ARG A 215 10.10 1.09 -17.95
N ARG A 216 8.98 1.79 -18.15
CA ARG A 216 8.86 3.22 -17.82
C ARG A 216 8.88 3.46 -16.32
N ALA A 217 8.18 2.64 -15.53
CA ALA A 217 8.18 2.74 -14.07
C ALA A 217 9.59 2.58 -13.50
N ALA A 218 10.31 1.54 -13.94
CA ALA A 218 11.71 1.33 -13.58
C ALA A 218 12.60 2.53 -13.99
N GLY A 219 12.40 3.06 -15.20
CA GLY A 219 13.12 4.24 -15.69
C GLY A 219 12.80 5.53 -14.92
N ARG A 220 11.59 5.67 -14.36
CA ARG A 220 11.23 6.81 -13.49
C ARG A 220 12.00 6.73 -12.18
N LEU A 221 11.97 5.58 -11.51
CA LEU A 221 12.67 5.37 -10.24
C LEU A 221 14.20 5.47 -10.39
N SER A 222 14.77 4.93 -11.47
CA SER A 222 16.22 4.97 -11.67
C SER A 222 16.78 6.38 -11.89
N ARG A 223 15.95 7.31 -12.37
CA ARG A 223 16.33 8.72 -12.58
C ARG A 223 16.21 9.56 -11.32
N LEU A 224 15.42 9.13 -10.33
CA LEU A 224 15.21 9.91 -9.11
C LEU A 224 16.55 10.27 -8.43
N PRO A 225 17.51 9.35 -8.21
CA PRO A 225 18.80 9.69 -7.60
C PRO A 225 19.68 10.67 -8.40
N GLU A 226 19.36 10.88 -9.67
CA GLU A 226 20.11 11.74 -10.58
C GLU A 226 19.59 13.19 -10.55
N GLU A 227 18.42 13.44 -9.96
CA GLU A 227 17.90 14.80 -9.82
C GLU A 227 18.77 15.61 -8.84
N GLN A 228 18.89 16.92 -9.10
CA GLN A 228 19.88 17.79 -8.46
C GLN A 228 19.80 17.76 -6.92
N TRP A 229 18.60 17.64 -6.36
CA TRP A 229 18.36 17.64 -4.92
C TRP A 229 18.79 16.32 -4.25
N TYR A 230 18.87 15.22 -5.00
CA TYR A 230 19.16 13.88 -4.47
C TYR A 230 20.62 13.46 -4.67
N ALA A 231 21.31 14.02 -5.67
CA ALA A 231 22.69 13.66 -5.99
C ALA A 231 23.65 13.79 -4.79
N GLY A 232 23.46 14.81 -3.94
CA GLY A 232 24.28 15.06 -2.75
C GLY A 232 24.08 14.06 -1.61
N VAL A 233 22.95 13.36 -1.57
CA VAL A 233 22.63 12.41 -0.49
C VAL A 233 22.85 10.95 -0.87
N ARG A 234 22.99 10.66 -2.16
CA ARG A 234 23.18 9.30 -2.69
C ARG A 234 24.30 8.50 -2.00
N PRO A 235 25.49 9.06 -1.67
CA PRO A 235 26.52 8.30 -0.96
C PRO A 235 26.08 7.84 0.43
N LEU A 236 25.32 8.66 1.16
CA LEU A 236 24.78 8.32 2.46
C LEU A 236 23.71 7.23 2.35
N ALA A 237 22.77 7.39 1.41
CA ALA A 237 21.72 6.41 1.15
C ALA A 237 22.31 5.04 0.75
N ARG A 238 23.37 5.03 -0.08
CA ARG A 238 24.11 3.80 -0.43
C ARG A 238 24.74 3.12 0.78
N ASN A 239 25.43 3.90 1.62
CA ASN A 239 26.01 3.34 2.83
C ASN A 239 24.96 2.72 3.75
N MET A 240 23.77 3.33 3.87
CA MET A 240 22.65 2.76 4.62
C MET A 240 22.15 1.45 3.98
N ALA A 241 21.97 1.43 2.66
CA ALA A 241 21.56 0.23 1.93
C ALA A 241 22.57 -0.92 2.05
N ASP A 242 23.87 -0.63 2.01
CA ASP A 242 24.95 -1.62 2.10
C ASP A 242 25.12 -2.19 3.51
N THR A 243 24.82 -1.39 4.54
CA THR A 243 25.03 -1.76 5.95
C THR A 243 23.76 -2.26 6.66
N GLY A 244 22.58 -1.94 6.11
CA GLY A 244 21.31 -2.14 6.81
C GLY A 244 21.05 -1.15 7.95
N ASP A 245 21.86 -0.09 8.10
CA ASP A 245 21.74 0.85 9.21
C ASP A 245 20.82 2.03 8.87
N LEU A 246 19.64 2.08 9.48
CA LEU A 246 18.66 3.17 9.36
C LEU A 246 18.86 4.30 10.38
N ARG A 247 19.78 4.20 11.35
CA ARG A 247 20.03 5.30 12.31
C ARG A 247 20.35 6.65 11.63
N PRO A 248 21.03 6.69 10.46
CA PRO A 248 21.30 7.94 9.75
C PRO A 248 20.11 8.55 8.99
N VAL A 249 18.89 7.98 9.03
CA VAL A 249 17.71 8.52 8.32
C VAL A 249 17.47 10.01 8.65
N GLY A 250 17.59 10.43 9.92
CA GLY A 250 17.43 11.84 10.27
C GLY A 250 18.50 12.76 9.66
N THR A 251 19.73 12.26 9.49
CA THR A 251 20.79 13.00 8.78
C THR A 251 20.53 13.06 7.28
N LEU A 252 19.98 11.99 6.70
CA LEU A 252 19.54 11.95 5.30
C LEU A 252 18.45 12.99 5.04
N LEU A 253 17.41 13.02 5.90
CA LEU A 253 16.33 13.99 5.84
C LEU A 253 16.86 15.43 5.96
N GLY A 254 17.71 15.72 6.95
CA GLY A 254 18.30 17.04 7.12
C GLY A 254 19.04 17.54 5.87
N LYS A 255 19.83 16.68 5.23
CA LYS A 255 20.54 17.01 3.98
C LYS A 255 19.60 17.24 2.80
N LEU A 256 18.49 16.49 2.71
CA LEU A 256 17.47 16.69 1.68
C LEU A 256 16.77 18.05 1.84
N THR A 257 16.39 18.39 3.07
CA THR A 257 15.78 19.69 3.39
C THR A 257 16.75 20.84 3.11
N GLU A 258 18.02 20.72 3.46
CA GLU A 258 19.07 21.71 3.14
C GLU A 258 19.27 21.87 1.62
N ALA A 259 19.13 20.78 0.85
CA ALA A 259 19.20 20.79 -0.61
C ALA A 259 17.94 21.38 -1.27
N GLY A 260 16.92 21.75 -0.48
CA GLY A 260 15.66 22.32 -0.97
C GLY A 260 14.67 21.30 -1.51
N CYS A 261 14.79 20.02 -1.13
CA CYS A 261 13.80 19.00 -1.46
C CYS A 261 12.47 19.32 -0.76
N ASP A 262 11.40 19.48 -1.53
CA ASP A 262 10.04 19.73 -1.07
C ASP A 262 9.06 18.61 -1.43
N HIS A 263 9.57 17.48 -1.93
CA HIS A 263 8.73 16.36 -2.35
C HIS A 263 8.08 15.67 -1.13
N PRO A 264 6.74 15.75 -0.95
CA PRO A 264 6.05 15.31 0.27
C PRO A 264 6.29 13.82 0.58
N THR A 265 6.09 12.93 -0.40
CA THR A 265 6.36 11.49 -0.22
C THR A 265 7.77 11.17 0.27
N VAL A 266 8.78 11.93 -0.18
CA VAL A 266 10.18 11.72 0.23
C VAL A 266 10.39 12.18 1.66
N LEU A 267 9.84 13.32 2.03
CA LEU A 267 9.97 13.87 3.36
C LEU A 267 9.20 13.01 4.38
N ASP A 268 7.94 12.69 4.11
CA ASP A 268 7.06 11.92 5.00
C ASP A 268 7.66 10.53 5.30
N ALA A 269 8.13 9.81 4.27
CA ALA A 269 8.74 8.49 4.41
C ALA A 269 10.02 8.49 5.26
N LEU A 270 10.69 9.64 5.44
CA LEU A 270 11.93 9.78 6.20
C LEU A 270 11.74 10.48 7.56
N SER A 271 10.70 11.28 7.74
CA SER A 271 10.45 12.03 8.98
C SER A 271 9.56 11.30 9.97
N GLU A 272 8.44 10.76 9.48
CA GLU A 272 7.40 10.15 10.32
C GLU A 272 6.89 8.86 9.65
N PRO A 273 7.77 7.87 9.40
CA PRO A 273 7.36 6.65 8.72
C PRO A 273 6.31 5.90 9.55
N LEU A 274 5.18 5.55 8.94
CA LEU A 274 4.12 4.77 9.58
C LEU A 274 4.62 3.36 9.92
N VAL A 275 5.52 2.85 9.08
CA VAL A 275 6.21 1.57 9.24
C VAL A 275 7.67 1.71 8.80
N PRO A 276 8.64 1.02 9.42
CA PRO A 276 10.06 1.12 9.06
C PRO A 276 10.37 0.87 7.57
N LEU A 277 9.52 0.09 6.90
CA LEU A 277 9.65 -0.21 5.48
C LEU A 277 9.43 1.01 4.57
N GLU A 278 8.74 2.07 5.02
CA GLU A 278 8.61 3.33 4.28
C GLU A 278 9.98 4.01 4.11
N ALA A 279 10.74 4.08 5.20
CA ALA A 279 12.11 4.59 5.14
C ALA A 279 13.00 3.67 4.27
N CYS A 280 12.80 2.35 4.34
CA CYS A 280 13.62 1.40 3.59
C CYS A 280 13.53 1.60 2.08
N TRP A 281 12.31 1.62 1.51
CA TRP A 281 12.16 1.75 0.06
C TRP A 281 12.64 3.11 -0.44
N MET A 282 12.45 4.17 0.36
CA MET A 282 12.91 5.51 0.02
C MET A 282 14.44 5.55 -0.04
N VAL A 283 15.11 5.00 0.97
CA VAL A 283 16.58 4.88 1.00
C VAL A 283 17.09 4.04 -0.17
N GLU A 284 16.46 2.91 -0.49
CA GLU A 284 16.83 2.08 -1.64
C GLU A 284 16.72 2.85 -2.96
N THR A 285 15.63 3.60 -3.11
CA THR A 285 15.35 4.40 -4.30
C THR A 285 16.42 5.48 -4.45
N LEU A 286 16.69 6.26 -3.40
CA LEU A 286 17.72 7.31 -3.39
C LEU A 286 19.15 6.76 -3.56
N ALA A 287 19.43 5.55 -3.08
CA ALA A 287 20.71 4.87 -3.28
C ALA A 287 20.88 4.38 -4.74
N GLY A 288 19.76 4.17 -5.45
CA GLY A 288 19.71 3.55 -6.76
C GLY A 288 20.09 2.07 -6.71
N VAL A 289 19.66 1.36 -5.65
CA VAL A 289 19.84 -0.09 -5.51
C VAL A 289 18.55 -0.82 -5.89
N ALA A 290 18.62 -2.15 -6.02
CA ALA A 290 17.45 -2.95 -6.34
C ALA A 290 16.42 -2.90 -5.20
N PRO A 291 15.11 -2.82 -5.52
CA PRO A 291 14.06 -2.92 -4.52
C PRO A 291 14.18 -4.17 -3.63
N GLY A 292 13.95 -3.99 -2.33
CA GLY A 292 14.01 -5.05 -1.31
C GLY A 292 15.42 -5.36 -0.78
N THR A 293 16.46 -4.67 -1.25
CA THR A 293 17.84 -4.82 -0.73
C THR A 293 17.92 -4.52 0.77
N LEU A 294 17.39 -3.37 1.18
CA LEU A 294 17.39 -2.92 2.56
C LEU A 294 16.30 -3.61 3.38
N VAL A 295 15.15 -3.91 2.77
CA VAL A 295 14.08 -4.68 3.45
C VAL A 295 14.60 -6.00 4.00
N ARG A 296 15.44 -6.73 3.25
CA ARG A 296 16.06 -7.99 3.71
C ARG A 296 16.91 -7.88 4.98
N HIS A 297 17.38 -6.69 5.34
CA HIS A 297 18.12 -6.46 6.58
C HIS A 297 17.20 -6.28 7.80
N HIS A 298 15.90 -6.06 7.58
CA HIS A 298 14.93 -5.67 8.60
C HIS A 298 13.77 -6.66 8.77
N VAL A 299 13.79 -7.78 8.05
CA VAL A 299 12.76 -8.84 8.06
C VAL A 299 13.32 -10.17 8.54
#